data_AF-A0A8I0FCB4-F1
#
_entry.id   AF-A0A8I0FCB4-F1
#
_cell.length_a   1.000
_cell.length_b   1.000
_cell.length_c   1.000
_cell.angle_alpha   90.00
_cell.angle_beta   90.00
_cell.angle_gamma   90.00
#
_symmetry.space_group_name_H-M   'P 1'
#
loop_
_entity.id
_entity.type
_entity.pdbx_description
1 polymer ?
#
loop_
_entity_poly.entity_id
_entity_poly.type
_entity_poly.pdbx_seq_one_letter_code
_entity_poly.pdbx_strand_id
1 'polypeptide(L)'
;MTDATNKTKPVVTSFKHKLKDFDHNVLQAGPENNTANSGQQMYVDFERLDFVINGKKIDATLIYALKQGAQRNKSQILNYSSLYNSDVDDTDENTTKRELDTYHGKAFANSLLKDLDKEFAPILFDKLWEKHYKDTNIPDDQKTDPYKAEFEKFYNIGRKYIPLLPTIDDGNWDYRPFAKEVFKEMFEYAGASIPTDAILEELVTNCNQAGYRFATSMPVLETSFSEHGLKGVYQNEVINIDCTDQNLVKAELDMTIPVVELDNPENEVCKLHSLLKFTLKSKDGENVTYEDGNLSLTVPKILKNYNIDDKNLLNVIKKYLQKICEKLGFKFKEEIQIKHNFSQPLDNQPSEKGHLNNVKSPPTKLIMSPLQPNQCKNPTQARARSHTI
;
A
#
# COMPACT_ATOMS: atom_id res chain seq x y z
N MET A 1 -6.88 47.78 10.70
CA MET A 1 -5.41 47.69 10.56
C MET A 1 -5.05 46.22 10.68
N THR A 2 -4.51 45.69 9.59
CA THR A 2 -4.21 44.29 9.35
C THR A 2 -3.00 43.83 10.16
N ASP A 3 -3.22 42.89 11.07
CA ASP A 3 -2.14 42.16 11.75
C ASP A 3 -1.65 41.04 10.83
N ALA A 4 -0.73 41.39 9.94
CA ALA A 4 -0.02 40.42 9.11
C ALA A 4 1.01 39.72 10.01
N THR A 5 0.63 38.56 10.55
CA THR A 5 1.57 37.64 11.17
C THR A 5 2.67 37.32 10.16
N ASN A 6 3.86 37.85 10.43
CA ASN A 6 5.12 37.51 9.76
C ASN A 6 5.40 36.02 10.00
N LYS A 7 4.74 35.12 9.25
CA LYS A 7 5.11 33.71 9.16
C LYS A 7 6.42 33.64 8.38
N THR A 8 7.53 33.81 9.10
CA THR A 8 8.87 33.47 8.59
C THR A 8 8.82 32.09 7.95
N LYS A 9 9.12 32.03 6.65
CA LYS A 9 9.08 30.78 5.87
C LYS A 9 9.97 29.73 6.56
N PRO A 10 9.49 28.48 6.72
CA PRO A 10 10.25 27.47 7.42
C PRO A 10 11.55 27.18 6.68
N VAL A 11 12.67 27.23 7.39
CA VAL A 11 13.96 26.82 6.84
C VAL A 11 13.99 25.30 6.82
N VAL A 12 14.32 24.71 5.68
CA VAL A 12 14.31 23.26 5.48
C VAL A 12 15.69 22.72 5.14
N THR A 13 15.89 21.42 5.32
CA THR A 13 17.02 20.67 4.79
C THR A 13 16.48 19.64 3.81
N SER A 14 16.90 19.70 2.54
CA SER A 14 16.49 18.73 1.52
C SER A 14 17.62 17.77 1.21
N PHE A 15 17.33 16.48 1.27
CA PHE A 15 18.18 15.40 0.76
C PHE A 15 17.62 15.01 -0.60
N LYS A 16 18.45 15.04 -1.65
CA LYS A 16 18.03 14.64 -3.00
C LYS A 16 19.09 13.76 -3.60
N HIS A 17 18.71 12.57 -4.03
CA HIS A 17 19.62 11.68 -4.74
C HIS A 17 18.93 11.14 -5.98
N LYS A 18 19.70 11.10 -7.08
CA LYS A 18 19.28 10.52 -8.36
C LYS A 18 20.26 9.42 -8.74
N LEU A 19 19.75 8.31 -9.24
CA LEU A 19 20.54 7.25 -9.84
C LEU A 19 19.97 6.91 -11.20
N LYS A 20 20.87 6.58 -12.14
CA LYS A 20 20.48 6.02 -13.43
C LYS A 20 19.93 4.60 -13.24
N ASP A 21 20.67 3.79 -12.49
CA ASP A 21 20.32 2.41 -12.16
C ASP A 21 20.11 2.31 -10.64
N PHE A 22 18.93 1.88 -10.22
CA PHE A 22 18.52 1.78 -8.82
C PHE A 22 18.77 0.35 -8.31
N ASP A 23 19.41 0.18 -7.15
CA ASP A 23 19.57 -1.15 -6.53
C ASP A 23 18.23 -1.57 -5.91
N HIS A 24 17.30 -1.99 -6.76
CA HIS A 24 15.94 -2.35 -6.39
C HIS A 24 15.86 -3.66 -5.60
N ASN A 25 16.95 -4.44 -5.52
CA ASN A 25 17.00 -5.67 -4.73
C ASN A 25 16.66 -5.42 -3.25
N VAL A 26 16.88 -4.19 -2.75
CA VAL A 26 16.49 -3.84 -1.37
C VAL A 26 15.02 -3.43 -1.21
N LEU A 27 14.29 -3.22 -2.31
CA LEU A 27 12.84 -3.04 -2.32
C LEU A 27 12.09 -4.36 -2.57
N GLN A 28 12.78 -5.38 -3.09
CA GLN A 28 12.18 -6.68 -3.34
C GLN A 28 11.76 -7.36 -2.04
N ALA A 29 10.64 -8.06 -2.12
CA ALA A 29 10.22 -8.95 -1.05
C ALA A 29 11.29 -10.04 -0.83
N GLY A 30 11.68 -10.24 0.43
CA GLY A 30 12.54 -11.35 0.79
C GLY A 30 11.88 -12.70 0.43
N PRO A 31 12.65 -13.77 0.18
CA PRO A 31 12.09 -15.07 -0.20
C PRO A 31 11.14 -15.65 0.87
N GLU A 32 11.38 -15.33 2.14
CA GLU A 32 10.55 -15.76 3.28
C GLU A 32 9.28 -14.89 3.48
N ASN A 33 9.11 -13.81 2.71
CA ASN A 33 7.96 -12.92 2.83
C ASN A 33 6.76 -13.47 2.04
N ASN A 34 6.16 -14.52 2.58
CA ASN A 34 5.07 -15.26 1.93
C ASN A 34 3.89 -14.37 1.53
N THR A 35 3.55 -13.35 2.34
CA THR A 35 2.40 -12.48 2.04
C THR A 35 2.66 -11.55 0.86
N ALA A 36 3.89 -11.05 0.70
CA ALA A 36 4.26 -10.25 -0.46
C ALA A 36 4.42 -11.13 -1.70
N ASN A 37 5.11 -12.27 -1.57
CA ASN A 37 5.38 -13.20 -2.67
C ASN A 37 4.11 -13.85 -3.23
N SER A 38 3.05 -13.98 -2.42
CA SER A 38 1.75 -14.46 -2.86
C SER A 38 0.80 -13.35 -3.34
N GLY A 39 1.22 -12.08 -3.33
CA GLY A 39 0.37 -10.94 -3.65
C GLY A 39 -0.72 -10.64 -2.60
N GLN A 40 -0.80 -11.41 -1.50
CA GLN A 40 -1.76 -11.17 -0.43
C GLN A 40 -1.58 -9.77 0.18
N GLN A 41 -0.33 -9.31 0.32
CA GLN A 41 -0.04 -7.98 0.82
C GLN A 41 -0.64 -6.90 -0.11
N MET A 42 -0.49 -7.04 -1.42
CA MET A 42 -1.10 -6.13 -2.39
C MET A 42 -2.63 -6.16 -2.31
N TYR A 43 -3.24 -7.35 -2.19
CA TYR A 43 -4.69 -7.48 -2.00
C TYR A 43 -5.20 -6.70 -0.77
N VAL A 44 -4.45 -6.73 0.34
CA VAL A 44 -4.75 -5.94 1.54
C VAL A 44 -4.49 -4.45 1.31
N ASP A 45 -3.39 -4.12 0.63
CA ASP A 45 -2.91 -2.75 0.49
C ASP A 45 -3.71 -1.93 -0.53
N PHE A 46 -4.36 -2.54 -1.51
CA PHE A 46 -5.14 -1.85 -2.54
C PHE A 46 -6.10 -0.76 -2.01
N GLU A 47 -6.66 -0.94 -0.81
CA GLU A 47 -7.60 0.02 -0.19
C GLU A 47 -6.93 1.02 0.76
N ARG A 48 -5.59 1.04 0.87
CA ARG A 48 -4.88 1.91 1.82
C ARG A 48 -4.57 3.29 1.26
N LEU A 49 -4.33 3.40 -0.05
CA LEU A 49 -3.97 4.63 -0.74
C LEU A 49 -4.84 4.84 -1.97
N ASP A 50 -4.99 6.10 -2.34
CA ASP A 50 -5.55 6.48 -3.64
C ASP A 50 -4.50 6.26 -4.74
N PHE A 51 -4.96 5.99 -5.95
CA PHE A 51 -4.12 5.92 -7.14
C PHE A 51 -4.47 7.07 -8.08
N VAL A 52 -3.46 7.61 -8.74
CA VAL A 52 -3.63 8.52 -9.87
C VAL A 52 -2.90 7.92 -11.05
N ILE A 53 -3.63 7.39 -12.03
CA ILE A 53 -3.05 6.79 -13.23
C ILE A 53 -3.27 7.74 -14.40
N ASN A 54 -2.20 8.17 -15.07
CA ASN A 54 -2.23 9.16 -16.15
C ASN A 54 -3.08 10.41 -15.83
N GLY A 55 -3.06 10.84 -14.56
CA GLY A 55 -3.84 11.99 -14.08
C GLY A 55 -5.29 11.69 -13.69
N LYS A 56 -5.80 10.48 -13.92
CA LYS A 56 -7.13 10.07 -13.46
C LYS A 56 -7.05 9.46 -12.06
N LYS A 57 -7.80 10.04 -11.11
CA LYS A 57 -7.90 9.54 -9.74
C LYS A 57 -8.78 8.28 -9.70
N ILE A 58 -8.31 7.29 -8.95
CA ILE A 58 -9.04 6.09 -8.54
C ILE A 58 -8.89 6.04 -7.02
N ASP A 59 -9.94 6.44 -6.32
CA ASP A 59 -9.91 6.51 -4.86
C ASP A 59 -10.02 5.11 -4.22
N ALA A 60 -9.56 5.02 -2.97
CA ALA A 60 -9.59 3.78 -2.18
C ALA A 60 -11.02 3.24 -1.98
N THR A 61 -12.04 4.09 -2.05
CA THR A 61 -13.45 3.72 -1.92
C THR A 61 -13.94 2.92 -3.14
N LEU A 62 -13.56 3.29 -4.36
CA LEU A 62 -13.84 2.50 -5.57
C LEU A 62 -13.14 1.14 -5.52
N ILE A 63 -11.89 1.10 -5.06
CA ILE A 63 -11.15 -0.15 -4.88
C ILE A 63 -11.77 -1.03 -3.79
N TYR A 64 -12.27 -0.42 -2.72
CA TYR A 64 -13.05 -1.11 -1.69
C TYR A 64 -14.32 -1.74 -2.28
N ALA A 65 -15.07 -1.01 -3.12
CA ALA A 65 -16.26 -1.54 -3.79
C ALA A 65 -15.92 -2.79 -4.62
N LEU A 66 -14.83 -2.74 -5.39
CA LEU A 66 -14.31 -3.88 -6.16
C LEU A 66 -14.01 -5.06 -5.24
N LYS A 67 -13.24 -4.85 -4.17
CA LYS A 67 -12.93 -5.92 -3.21
C LYS A 67 -14.20 -6.51 -2.57
N GLN A 68 -15.19 -5.69 -2.23
CA GLN A 68 -16.47 -6.19 -1.70
C GLN A 68 -17.23 -7.04 -2.72
N GLY A 69 -17.19 -6.65 -4.00
CA GLY A 69 -17.73 -7.48 -5.09
C GLY A 69 -17.04 -8.84 -5.20
N ALA A 70 -15.73 -8.88 -4.96
CA ALA A 70 -14.93 -10.11 -4.99
C ALA A 70 -15.06 -10.97 -3.72
N GLN A 71 -15.38 -10.38 -2.56
CA GLN A 71 -15.44 -11.05 -1.26
C GLN A 71 -16.67 -11.96 -1.05
N ARG A 72 -17.43 -12.26 -2.10
CA ARG A 72 -18.66 -13.05 -2.05
C ARG A 72 -18.45 -14.48 -1.51
N ASN A 73 -17.24 -15.02 -1.63
CA ASN A 73 -16.84 -16.35 -1.13
C ASN A 73 -16.84 -16.51 0.40
N LYS A 74 -16.91 -15.44 1.20
CA LYS A 74 -16.98 -15.54 2.68
C LYS A 74 -18.36 -15.29 3.26
N SER A 75 -19.34 -14.87 2.45
CA SER A 75 -20.70 -14.68 2.95
C SER A 75 -21.35 -16.06 3.15
N GLN A 76 -21.87 -16.30 4.35
CA GLN A 76 -22.46 -17.56 4.82
C GLN A 76 -23.66 -18.08 3.98
N ILE A 77 -24.08 -17.35 2.95
CA ILE A 77 -25.26 -17.65 2.13
C ILE A 77 -24.92 -18.62 0.99
N LEU A 78 -23.70 -18.55 0.42
CA LEU A 78 -23.26 -19.38 -0.71
C LEU A 78 -21.82 -19.85 -0.50
N ASN A 79 -21.56 -20.50 0.63
CA ASN A 79 -20.22 -20.99 0.94
C ASN A 79 -19.85 -22.15 -0.02
N TYR A 80 -19.19 -21.81 -1.12
CA TYR A 80 -18.74 -22.72 -2.18
C TYR A 80 -17.97 -23.92 -1.62
N SER A 81 -17.09 -23.66 -0.66
CA SER A 81 -16.28 -24.71 -0.03
C SER A 81 -17.12 -25.62 0.86
N SER A 82 -18.29 -25.21 1.37
CA SER A 82 -19.17 -26.11 2.13
C SER A 82 -20.02 -27.05 1.27
N LEU A 83 -20.27 -26.71 0.01
CA LEU A 83 -20.99 -27.59 -0.92
C LEU A 83 -20.11 -28.78 -1.34
N TYR A 84 -18.79 -28.55 -1.43
CA TYR A 84 -17.82 -29.54 -1.91
C TYR A 84 -16.88 -30.10 -0.84
N ASN A 85 -16.78 -29.47 0.35
CA ASN A 85 -16.18 -30.11 1.52
C ASN A 85 -17.17 -31.12 2.11
N SER A 86 -17.08 -32.33 1.62
CA SER A 86 -17.33 -33.48 2.48
C SER A 86 -15.96 -33.95 2.96
N ASP A 87 -15.74 -33.93 4.28
CA ASP A 87 -14.78 -34.78 4.96
C ASP A 87 -15.15 -36.25 4.66
N VAL A 88 -14.89 -36.70 3.44
CA VAL A 88 -14.96 -38.12 3.09
C VAL A 88 -13.58 -38.64 3.42
N ASP A 89 -13.51 -39.23 4.61
CA ASP A 89 -12.40 -40.08 5.01
C ASP A 89 -12.22 -41.11 3.89
N ASP A 90 -11.14 -40.97 3.11
CA ASP A 90 -10.81 -41.73 1.88
C ASP A 90 -10.49 -43.22 2.18
N THR A 91 -10.90 -43.70 3.37
CA THR A 91 -10.56 -45.01 3.93
C THR A 91 -11.71 -46.02 3.86
N ASP A 92 -12.88 -45.64 3.36
CA ASP A 92 -14.02 -46.55 3.20
C ASP A 92 -14.46 -46.67 1.72
N GLU A 93 -14.09 -47.78 1.07
CA GLU A 93 -14.37 -48.14 -0.33
C GLU A 93 -15.90 -48.22 -0.66
N ASN A 94 -16.77 -48.01 0.32
CA ASN A 94 -18.24 -48.03 0.18
C ASN A 94 -18.92 -46.65 0.27
N THR A 95 -18.17 -45.54 0.30
CA THR A 95 -18.79 -44.20 0.33
C THR A 95 -19.42 -43.86 -1.02
N THR A 96 -20.75 -43.82 -1.05
CA THR A 96 -21.52 -43.48 -2.24
C THR A 96 -21.24 -42.03 -2.61
N LYS A 97 -20.54 -41.81 -3.73
CA LYS A 97 -20.26 -40.46 -4.26
C LYS A 97 -21.57 -39.68 -4.36
N ARG A 98 -21.68 -38.53 -3.69
CA ARG A 98 -22.91 -37.72 -3.74
C ARG A 98 -23.16 -37.32 -5.19
N GLU A 99 -24.44 -37.23 -5.59
CA GLU A 99 -24.77 -36.76 -6.95
C GLU A 99 -24.18 -35.37 -7.22
N LEU A 100 -24.09 -34.51 -6.20
CA LEU A 100 -23.43 -33.20 -6.22
C LEU A 100 -21.94 -33.25 -6.58
N ASP A 101 -21.25 -34.36 -6.31
CA ASP A 101 -19.82 -34.54 -6.61
C ASP A 101 -19.59 -35.11 -8.03
N THR A 102 -20.66 -35.47 -8.75
CA THR A 102 -20.61 -35.85 -10.17
C THR A 102 -20.45 -34.62 -11.07
N TYR A 103 -20.01 -34.81 -12.32
CA TYR A 103 -19.93 -33.73 -13.30
C TYR A 103 -21.27 -32.99 -13.47
N HIS A 104 -22.37 -33.74 -13.55
CA HIS A 104 -23.72 -33.17 -13.71
C HIS A 104 -24.20 -32.44 -12.45
N GLY A 105 -23.95 -33.00 -11.26
CA GLY A 105 -24.28 -32.33 -10.01
C GLY A 105 -23.50 -31.03 -9.79
N LYS A 106 -22.20 -31.02 -10.10
CA LYS A 106 -21.37 -29.81 -10.09
C LYS A 106 -21.88 -28.77 -11.09
N ALA A 107 -22.21 -29.18 -12.31
CA ALA A 107 -22.75 -28.27 -13.33
C ALA A 107 -24.09 -27.67 -12.90
N PHE A 108 -24.99 -28.47 -12.34
CA PHE A 108 -26.28 -28.00 -11.81
C PHE A 108 -26.09 -27.01 -10.64
N ALA A 109 -25.27 -27.36 -9.65
CA ALA A 109 -24.97 -26.49 -8.52
C ALA A 109 -24.36 -25.16 -8.99
N ASN A 110 -23.37 -25.20 -9.89
CA ASN A 110 -22.78 -23.99 -10.48
C ASN A 110 -23.82 -23.12 -11.21
N SER A 111 -24.77 -23.74 -11.93
CA SER A 111 -25.85 -23.02 -12.59
C SER A 111 -26.78 -22.33 -11.59
N LEU A 112 -27.22 -23.04 -10.55
CA LEU A 112 -28.08 -22.48 -9.51
C LEU A 112 -27.39 -21.34 -8.77
N LEU A 113 -26.11 -21.51 -8.44
CA LEU A 113 -25.30 -20.48 -7.79
C LEU A 113 -25.16 -19.23 -8.66
N LYS A 114 -25.02 -19.38 -9.98
CA LYS A 114 -24.98 -18.26 -10.92
C LYS A 114 -26.30 -17.50 -10.97
N ASP A 115 -27.44 -18.19 -10.84
CA ASP A 115 -28.74 -17.54 -10.85
C ASP A 115 -29.04 -16.84 -9.51
N LEU A 116 -28.70 -17.47 -8.39
CA LEU A 116 -28.73 -16.82 -7.07
C LEU A 116 -27.78 -15.61 -7.03
N ASP A 117 -26.61 -15.71 -7.66
CA ASP A 117 -25.65 -14.59 -7.73
C ASP A 117 -26.28 -13.36 -8.41
N LYS A 118 -26.95 -13.56 -9.54
CA LYS A 118 -27.68 -12.50 -10.26
C LYS A 118 -28.81 -11.90 -9.42
N GLU A 119 -29.58 -12.73 -8.72
CA GLU A 119 -30.73 -12.27 -7.94
C GLU A 119 -30.31 -11.46 -6.70
N PHE A 120 -29.30 -11.93 -5.97
CA PHE A 120 -28.86 -11.27 -4.74
C PHE A 120 -27.87 -10.13 -4.98
N ALA A 121 -27.24 -10.03 -6.14
CA ALA A 121 -26.23 -9.01 -6.40
C ALA A 121 -26.73 -7.57 -6.23
N PRO A 122 -27.89 -7.16 -6.78
CA PRO A 122 -28.42 -5.81 -6.58
C PRO A 122 -28.73 -5.53 -5.11
N ILE A 123 -29.30 -6.51 -4.39
CA ILE A 123 -29.64 -6.36 -2.96
C ILE A 123 -28.37 -6.14 -2.11
N LEU A 124 -27.32 -6.91 -2.37
CA LEU A 124 -26.04 -6.76 -1.67
C LEU A 124 -25.37 -5.44 -2.00
N PHE A 125 -25.43 -5.04 -3.27
CA PHE A 125 -24.93 -3.76 -3.73
C PHE A 125 -25.65 -2.59 -3.03
N ASP A 126 -26.98 -2.58 -3.00
CA ASP A 126 -27.74 -1.51 -2.36
C ASP A 126 -27.45 -1.41 -0.85
N LYS A 127 -27.28 -2.54 -0.16
CA LYS A 127 -26.84 -2.56 1.25
C LYS A 127 -25.44 -1.98 1.44
N LEU A 128 -24.51 -2.33 0.55
CA LEU A 128 -23.15 -1.80 0.59
C LEU A 128 -23.15 -0.29 0.33
N TRP A 129 -23.91 0.16 -0.67
CA TRP A 129 -24.07 1.57 -0.99
C TRP A 129 -24.74 2.34 0.15
N GLU A 130 -25.79 1.80 0.78
CA GLU A 130 -26.45 2.43 1.93
C GLU A 130 -25.47 2.63 3.09
N LYS A 131 -24.62 1.64 3.36
CA LYS A 131 -23.56 1.75 4.38
C LYS A 131 -22.56 2.84 4.02
N HIS A 132 -22.09 2.87 2.77
CA HIS A 132 -21.19 3.91 2.26
C HIS A 132 -21.79 5.32 2.38
N TYR A 133 -23.04 5.48 1.93
CA TYR A 133 -23.75 6.76 1.95
C TYR A 133 -23.95 7.31 3.38
N LYS A 134 -24.21 6.42 4.35
CA LYS A 134 -24.41 6.80 5.77
C LYS A 134 -23.12 7.05 6.54
N ASP A 135 -21.95 6.70 6.00
CA ASP A 135 -20.68 6.89 6.70
C ASP A 135 -20.32 8.39 6.75
N THR A 136 -20.13 8.91 7.96
CA THR A 136 -19.81 10.33 8.18
C THR A 136 -18.39 10.69 7.78
N ASN A 137 -17.50 9.71 7.62
CA ASN A 137 -16.12 9.93 7.19
C ASN A 137 -15.98 10.04 5.66
N ILE A 138 -17.02 9.65 4.92
CA ILE A 138 -17.04 9.71 3.46
C ILE A 138 -17.45 11.12 3.03
N PRO A 139 -16.65 11.79 2.17
CA PRO A 139 -16.96 13.09 1.61
C PRO A 139 -18.28 13.13 0.82
N ASP A 140 -18.97 14.27 0.83
CA ASP A 140 -20.28 14.42 0.18
C ASP A 140 -20.22 14.26 -1.36
N ASP A 141 -19.08 14.59 -2.00
CA ASP A 141 -18.87 14.37 -3.44
C ASP A 141 -18.84 12.87 -3.81
N GLN A 142 -18.52 11.99 -2.85
CA GLN A 142 -18.61 10.54 -2.99
C GLN A 142 -20.00 9.96 -2.63
N LYS A 143 -21.01 10.81 -2.38
CA LYS A 143 -22.39 10.41 -2.02
C LYS A 143 -23.42 10.81 -3.08
N THR A 144 -22.96 10.99 -4.31
CA THR A 144 -23.79 11.45 -5.43
C THR A 144 -24.24 10.28 -6.32
N ASP A 145 -25.33 10.46 -7.08
CA ASP A 145 -25.78 9.43 -8.04
C ASP A 145 -24.73 9.07 -9.11
N PRO A 146 -23.97 10.04 -9.69
CA PRO A 146 -22.85 9.71 -10.58
C PRO A 146 -21.80 8.84 -9.89
N TYR A 147 -21.46 9.14 -8.63
CA TYR A 147 -20.50 8.33 -7.88
C TYR A 147 -21.06 6.93 -7.57
N LYS A 148 -22.37 6.80 -7.27
CA LYS A 148 -23.03 5.49 -7.10
C LYS A 148 -22.84 4.60 -8.33
N ALA A 149 -23.00 5.17 -9.53
CA ALA A 149 -22.83 4.42 -10.78
C ALA A 149 -21.38 3.94 -10.99
N GLU A 150 -20.39 4.76 -10.63
CA GLU A 150 -18.98 4.35 -10.67
C GLU A 150 -18.66 3.29 -9.62
N PHE A 151 -19.16 3.47 -8.40
CA PHE A 151 -19.04 2.51 -7.30
C PHE A 151 -19.65 1.14 -7.69
N GLU A 152 -20.81 1.14 -8.35
CA GLU A 152 -21.44 -0.06 -8.90
C GLU A 152 -20.60 -0.74 -9.98
N LYS A 153 -20.00 0.05 -10.88
CA LYS A 153 -19.10 -0.47 -11.92
C LYS A 153 -17.94 -1.24 -11.30
N PHE A 154 -17.26 -0.65 -10.31
CA PHE A 154 -16.14 -1.30 -9.61
C PHE A 154 -16.59 -2.54 -8.83
N TYR A 155 -17.72 -2.47 -8.13
CA TYR A 155 -18.31 -3.64 -7.45
C TYR A 155 -18.56 -4.81 -8.43
N ASN A 156 -19.14 -4.51 -9.60
CA ASN A 156 -19.41 -5.54 -10.61
C ASN A 156 -18.14 -6.07 -11.29
N ILE A 157 -17.09 -5.26 -11.44
CA ILE A 157 -15.76 -5.74 -11.86
C ILE A 157 -15.24 -6.77 -10.85
N GLY A 158 -15.26 -6.45 -9.56
CA GLY A 158 -14.81 -7.35 -8.51
C GLY A 158 -15.52 -8.71 -8.53
N ARG A 159 -16.83 -8.71 -8.80
CA ARG A 159 -17.61 -9.95 -8.96
C ARG A 159 -17.11 -10.84 -10.10
N LYS A 160 -16.63 -10.26 -11.20
CA LYS A 160 -16.10 -11.05 -12.33
C LYS A 160 -14.83 -11.82 -11.95
N TYR A 161 -14.05 -11.31 -11.00
CA TYR A 161 -12.76 -11.86 -10.61
C TYR A 161 -12.80 -12.74 -9.35
N ILE A 162 -13.99 -13.08 -8.85
CA ILE A 162 -14.15 -14.06 -7.76
C ILE A 162 -13.36 -15.36 -8.02
N PRO A 163 -13.37 -15.97 -9.23
CA PRO A 163 -12.64 -17.21 -9.49
C PRO A 163 -11.12 -17.09 -9.39
N LEU A 164 -10.58 -15.87 -9.34
CA LEU A 164 -9.14 -15.61 -9.24
C LEU A 164 -8.65 -15.45 -7.80
N LEU A 165 -9.56 -15.39 -6.82
CA LEU A 165 -9.19 -15.37 -5.41
C LEU A 165 -8.90 -16.79 -4.91
N PRO A 166 -7.86 -16.97 -4.09
CA PRO A 166 -7.55 -18.28 -3.53
C PRO A 166 -8.68 -18.77 -2.62
N THR A 167 -8.99 -20.05 -2.73
CA THR A 167 -9.93 -20.76 -1.87
C THR A 167 -9.19 -21.48 -0.74
N ILE A 168 -9.93 -21.86 0.31
CA ILE A 168 -9.37 -22.60 1.46
C ILE A 168 -8.74 -23.93 1.01
N ASP A 169 -9.28 -24.52 -0.06
CA ASP A 169 -8.91 -25.85 -0.54
C ASP A 169 -7.69 -25.82 -1.48
N ASP A 170 -7.30 -24.64 -1.99
CA ASP A 170 -6.21 -24.52 -2.96
C ASP A 170 -4.83 -24.78 -2.35
N GLY A 171 -4.69 -24.71 -1.02
CA GLY A 171 -3.41 -24.84 -0.30
C GLY A 171 -2.36 -23.75 -0.61
N ASN A 172 -2.55 -23.03 -1.71
CA ASN A 172 -1.73 -21.95 -2.21
C ASN A 172 -2.53 -20.64 -2.17
N TRP A 173 -2.16 -19.75 -1.26
CA TRP A 173 -2.79 -18.45 -1.04
C TRP A 173 -2.30 -17.41 -2.06
N ASP A 174 -2.33 -17.75 -3.35
CA ASP A 174 -1.84 -16.89 -4.44
C ASP A 174 -2.92 -15.90 -4.88
N TYR A 175 -2.80 -14.65 -4.41
CA TYR A 175 -3.67 -13.53 -4.77
C TYR A 175 -3.17 -12.78 -6.01
N ARG A 176 -2.01 -13.12 -6.58
CA ARG A 176 -1.43 -12.36 -7.69
C ARG A 176 -2.33 -12.33 -8.93
N PRO A 177 -2.99 -13.42 -9.36
CA PRO A 177 -3.90 -13.37 -10.51
C PRO A 177 -5.00 -12.32 -10.34
N PHE A 178 -5.64 -12.30 -9.17
CA PHE A 178 -6.63 -11.28 -8.83
C PHE A 178 -6.03 -9.87 -8.85
N ALA A 179 -4.88 -9.68 -8.21
CA ALA A 179 -4.27 -8.35 -8.11
C ALA A 179 -3.83 -7.79 -9.47
N LYS A 180 -3.35 -8.63 -10.39
CA LYS A 180 -3.02 -8.22 -11.77
C LYS A 180 -4.26 -7.71 -12.51
N GLU A 181 -5.37 -8.43 -12.42
CA GLU A 181 -6.62 -8.02 -13.08
C GLU A 181 -7.18 -6.71 -12.49
N VAL A 182 -7.06 -6.50 -11.18
CA VAL A 182 -7.39 -5.21 -10.56
C VAL A 182 -6.56 -4.07 -11.16
N PHE A 183 -5.24 -4.25 -11.28
CA PHE A 183 -4.40 -3.24 -11.94
C PHE A 183 -4.81 -3.01 -13.39
N LYS A 184 -5.06 -4.06 -14.19
CA LYS A 184 -5.49 -3.91 -15.59
C LYS A 184 -6.75 -3.05 -15.72
N GLU A 185 -7.76 -3.30 -14.89
CA GLU A 185 -8.99 -2.50 -14.86
C GLU A 185 -8.74 -1.06 -14.41
N MET A 186 -7.82 -0.83 -13.47
CA MET A 186 -7.43 0.52 -13.07
C MET A 186 -6.75 1.28 -14.22
N PHE A 187 -5.84 0.64 -14.96
CA PHE A 187 -5.21 1.23 -16.15
C PHE A 187 -6.24 1.51 -17.25
N GLU A 188 -7.12 0.56 -17.55
CA GLU A 188 -8.18 0.71 -18.55
C GLU A 188 -9.17 1.83 -18.17
N TYR A 189 -9.61 1.86 -16.90
CA TYR A 189 -10.46 2.92 -16.37
C TYR A 189 -9.82 4.31 -16.51
N ALA A 190 -8.48 4.38 -16.36
CA ALA A 190 -7.70 5.60 -16.54
C ALA A 190 -7.42 5.98 -18.01
N GLY A 191 -7.75 5.11 -18.97
CA GLY A 191 -7.37 5.30 -20.37
C GLY A 191 -5.86 5.20 -20.59
N ALA A 192 -5.16 4.50 -19.70
CA ALA A 192 -3.72 4.27 -19.77
C ALA A 192 -3.39 3.00 -20.55
N SER A 193 -2.13 2.84 -20.95
CA SER A 193 -1.66 1.55 -21.47
C SER A 193 -1.68 0.51 -20.35
N ILE A 194 -2.04 -0.72 -20.69
CA ILE A 194 -1.93 -1.85 -19.76
C ILE A 194 -0.49 -2.32 -19.78
N PRO A 195 0.24 -2.34 -18.63
CA PRO A 195 1.61 -2.81 -18.59
C PRO A 195 1.74 -4.29 -18.96
N THR A 196 2.95 -4.71 -19.35
CA THR A 196 3.25 -6.13 -19.55
C THR A 196 3.06 -6.94 -18.26
N ASP A 197 2.83 -8.25 -18.41
CA ASP A 197 2.65 -9.15 -17.27
C ASP A 197 3.83 -9.14 -16.30
N ALA A 198 5.07 -8.91 -16.79
CA ALA A 198 6.24 -8.76 -15.94
C ALA A 198 6.19 -7.49 -15.08
N ILE A 199 5.75 -6.35 -15.65
CA ILE A 199 5.58 -5.12 -14.87
C ILE A 199 4.41 -5.26 -13.89
N LEU A 200 3.31 -5.91 -14.29
CA LEU A 200 2.19 -6.19 -13.39
C LEU A 200 2.62 -7.11 -12.22
N GLU A 201 3.41 -8.14 -12.48
CA GLU A 201 4.00 -8.99 -11.44
C GLU A 201 4.87 -8.18 -10.47
N GLU A 202 5.74 -7.32 -11.01
CA GLU A 202 6.59 -6.46 -10.21
C GLU A 202 5.76 -5.50 -9.35
N LEU A 203 4.70 -4.91 -9.94
CA LEU A 203 3.79 -4.02 -9.25
C LEU A 203 3.10 -4.71 -8.07
N VAL A 204 2.59 -5.93 -8.29
CA VAL A 204 1.89 -6.72 -7.28
C VAL A 204 2.83 -7.19 -6.16
N THR A 205 4.01 -7.69 -6.50
CA THR A 205 4.88 -8.39 -5.56
C THR A 205 5.79 -7.43 -4.80
N ASN A 206 6.46 -6.53 -5.52
CA ASN A 206 7.54 -5.70 -4.98
C ASN A 206 7.13 -4.23 -4.81
N CYS A 207 6.12 -3.76 -5.54
CA CYS A 207 5.64 -2.37 -5.47
C CYS A 207 4.38 -2.19 -4.62
N ASN A 208 4.18 -2.99 -3.57
CA ASN A 208 3.03 -2.80 -2.67
C ASN A 208 3.17 -1.53 -1.82
N GLN A 209 2.02 -0.95 -1.46
CA GLN A 209 1.94 0.35 -0.80
C GLN A 209 2.64 0.35 0.55
N ALA A 210 2.53 -0.75 1.32
CA ALA A 210 3.25 -0.92 2.57
C ALA A 210 4.78 -0.89 2.36
N GLY A 211 5.28 -1.51 1.29
CA GLY A 211 6.68 -1.48 0.90
C GLY A 211 7.20 -0.07 0.67
N TYR A 212 6.50 0.75 -0.11
CA TYR A 212 6.92 2.14 -0.36
C TYR A 212 6.84 3.03 0.87
N ARG A 213 5.74 2.93 1.62
CA ARG A 213 5.57 3.65 2.88
C ARG A 213 6.66 3.31 3.91
N PHE A 214 7.09 2.06 3.94
CA PHE A 214 8.18 1.60 4.80
C PHE A 214 9.55 2.05 4.29
N ALA A 215 9.77 2.03 2.97
CA ALA A 215 11.02 2.45 2.34
C ALA A 215 11.30 3.95 2.51
N THR A 216 10.26 4.78 2.59
CA THR A 216 10.42 6.23 2.64
C THR A 216 10.59 6.82 4.04
N SER A 217 10.14 6.17 5.12
CA SER A 217 10.10 6.89 6.42
C SER A 217 9.64 6.13 7.65
N MET A 218 8.65 5.25 7.56
CA MET A 218 7.71 5.12 8.69
C MET A 218 8.24 4.57 10.02
N PRO A 219 8.91 3.41 10.10
CA PRO A 219 9.13 2.78 11.41
C PRO A 219 10.12 3.55 12.29
N VAL A 220 11.22 4.03 11.71
CA VAL A 220 12.26 4.71 12.49
C VAL A 220 11.92 6.17 12.72
N LEU A 221 11.19 6.83 11.80
CA LEU A 221 10.67 8.17 12.07
C LEU A 221 9.60 8.14 13.16
N GLU A 222 8.68 7.17 13.17
CA GLU A 222 7.65 7.09 14.23
C GLU A 222 8.24 6.82 15.61
N THR A 223 9.20 5.90 15.72
CA THR A 223 9.90 5.69 17.00
C THR A 223 10.61 6.97 17.42
N SER A 224 11.34 7.62 16.51
CA SER A 224 12.05 8.86 16.83
C SER A 224 11.10 10.00 17.20
N PHE A 225 9.95 10.14 16.53
CA PHE A 225 8.94 11.15 16.88
C PHE A 225 8.34 10.86 18.25
N SER A 226 7.92 9.62 18.49
CA SER A 226 7.28 9.23 19.76
C SER A 226 8.20 9.49 20.95
N GLU A 227 9.50 9.19 20.81
CA GLU A 227 10.50 9.51 21.85
C GLU A 227 10.50 11.01 22.19
N HIS A 228 10.30 11.89 21.20
CA HIS A 228 10.28 13.34 21.36
C HIS A 228 8.88 13.93 21.63
N GLY A 229 7.89 13.09 21.99
CA GLY A 229 6.52 13.55 22.23
C GLY A 229 5.80 14.03 20.96
N LEU A 230 6.22 13.55 19.80
CA LEU A 230 5.68 13.90 18.49
C LEU A 230 5.06 12.68 17.81
N LYS A 231 4.26 12.92 16.78
CA LYS A 231 3.68 11.87 15.92
C LYS A 231 3.58 12.34 14.47
N GLY A 232 3.86 11.45 13.53
CA GLY A 232 3.56 11.68 12.12
C GLY A 232 2.09 11.40 11.80
N VAL A 233 1.48 12.24 10.97
CA VAL A 233 0.13 12.04 10.44
C VAL A 233 0.26 11.59 8.99
N TYR A 234 -0.25 10.39 8.69
CA TYR A 234 -0.18 9.76 7.37
C TYR A 234 -1.60 9.59 6.85
N GLN A 235 -2.06 10.57 6.09
CA GLN A 235 -3.41 10.61 5.54
C GLN A 235 -3.34 10.99 4.06
N ASN A 236 -4.27 10.45 3.27
CA ASN A 236 -4.48 10.81 1.86
C ASN A 236 -3.22 10.67 1.01
N GLU A 237 -2.42 9.63 1.26
CA GLU A 237 -1.23 9.35 0.45
C GLU A 237 -1.69 8.84 -0.92
N VAL A 238 -1.04 9.32 -1.99
CA VAL A 238 -1.43 9.03 -3.36
C VAL A 238 -0.23 8.44 -4.08
N ILE A 239 -0.43 7.32 -4.77
CA ILE A 239 0.56 6.80 -5.72
C ILE A 239 0.18 7.29 -7.10
N ASN A 240 1.09 8.05 -7.71
CA ASN A 240 0.97 8.47 -9.09
C ASN A 240 1.67 7.45 -9.99
N ILE A 241 0.97 6.99 -11.02
CA ILE A 241 1.48 6.06 -12.01
C ILE A 241 1.26 6.67 -13.39
N ASP A 242 2.34 6.78 -14.16
CA ASP A 242 2.31 7.17 -15.56
C ASP A 242 2.65 5.95 -16.42
N CYS A 243 1.70 5.54 -17.24
CA CYS A 243 1.80 4.40 -18.15
C CYS A 243 1.23 4.79 -19.52
N THR A 244 2.09 5.32 -20.37
CA THR A 244 1.80 5.61 -21.79
C THR A 244 2.33 4.53 -22.73
N ASP A 245 3.14 3.60 -22.21
CA ASP A 245 3.74 2.49 -22.93
C ASP A 245 3.66 1.25 -22.03
N GLN A 246 3.15 0.15 -22.56
CA GLN A 246 3.04 -1.13 -21.85
C GLN A 246 4.37 -1.64 -21.28
N ASN A 247 5.50 -1.23 -21.86
CA ASN A 247 6.84 -1.63 -21.42
C ASN A 247 7.49 -0.64 -20.45
N LEU A 248 6.81 0.45 -20.09
CA LEU A 248 7.38 1.52 -19.26
C LEU A 248 6.32 2.10 -18.32
N VAL A 249 6.53 1.92 -17.02
CA VAL A 249 5.70 2.50 -15.97
C VAL A 249 6.55 3.41 -15.10
N LYS A 250 6.16 4.67 -14.92
CA LYS A 250 6.77 5.55 -13.92
C LYS A 250 5.88 5.58 -12.70
N ALA A 251 6.46 5.31 -11.55
CA ALA A 251 5.77 5.39 -10.27
C ALA A 251 6.35 6.53 -9.44
N GLU A 252 5.47 7.26 -8.77
CA GLU A 252 5.80 8.40 -7.93
C GLU A 252 4.92 8.42 -6.67
N LEU A 253 5.56 8.25 -5.52
CA LEU A 253 4.97 8.43 -4.21
C LEU A 253 5.44 9.77 -3.66
N ASP A 254 4.54 10.76 -3.68
CA ASP A 254 4.76 12.08 -3.10
C ASP A 254 3.93 12.21 -1.83
N MET A 255 4.58 12.49 -0.72
CA MET A 255 3.96 12.51 0.61
C MET A 255 4.35 13.76 1.36
N THR A 256 3.33 14.44 1.87
CA THR A 256 3.48 15.44 2.92
C THR A 256 3.03 14.83 4.23
N ILE A 257 3.94 14.78 5.21
CA ILE A 257 3.70 14.18 6.52
C ILE A 257 3.67 15.30 7.56
N PRO A 258 2.49 15.74 8.02
CA PRO A 258 2.40 16.59 9.19
C PRO A 258 3.00 15.91 10.41
N VAL A 259 3.76 16.65 11.19
CA VAL A 259 4.29 16.24 12.49
C VAL A 259 3.56 17.06 13.54
N VAL A 260 2.86 16.38 14.43
CA VAL A 260 2.03 16.97 15.48
C VAL A 260 2.56 16.59 16.85
N GLU A 261 2.13 17.31 17.89
CA GLU A 261 2.35 16.89 19.27
C GLU A 261 1.52 15.65 19.59
N LEU A 262 2.13 14.70 20.30
CA LEU A 262 1.50 13.42 20.63
C LEU A 262 0.25 13.62 21.50
N ASP A 263 0.34 14.52 22.48
CA ASP A 263 -0.73 14.82 23.43
C ASP A 263 -1.72 15.87 22.91
N ASN A 264 -1.39 16.55 21.81
CA ASN A 264 -2.26 17.53 21.17
C ASN A 264 -2.17 17.43 19.63
N PRO A 265 -2.89 16.49 19.01
CA PRO A 265 -2.82 16.25 17.57
C PRO A 265 -3.31 17.42 16.70
N GLU A 266 -4.00 18.40 17.27
CA GLU A 266 -4.41 19.63 16.56
C GLU A 266 -3.24 20.60 16.38
N ASN A 267 -2.18 20.47 17.19
CA ASN A 267 -1.01 21.31 17.13
C ASN A 267 0.02 20.75 16.14
N GLU A 268 -0.04 21.23 14.90
CA GLU A 268 0.96 20.93 13.87
C GLU A 268 2.27 21.69 14.14
N VAL A 269 3.33 20.94 14.43
CA VAL A 269 4.68 21.46 14.64
C VAL A 269 5.33 21.83 13.31
N CYS A 270 5.27 20.92 12.34
CA CYS A 270 5.84 21.13 11.01
C CYS A 270 5.32 20.10 9.99
N LYS A 271 5.77 20.22 8.73
CA LYS A 271 5.50 19.23 7.67
C LYS A 271 6.80 18.71 7.07
N LEU A 272 6.92 17.40 6.97
CA LEU A 272 7.94 16.73 6.16
C LEU A 272 7.41 16.53 4.75
N HIS A 273 8.31 16.51 3.78
CA HIS A 273 7.96 16.19 2.41
C HIS A 273 8.88 15.10 1.87
N SER A 274 8.32 13.93 1.57
CA SER A 274 9.01 12.78 1.03
C SER A 274 8.57 12.52 -0.40
N LEU A 275 9.51 12.29 -1.31
CA LEU A 275 9.24 11.92 -2.69
C LEU A 275 10.10 10.72 -3.05
N LEU A 276 9.45 9.64 -3.51
CA LEU A 276 10.10 8.49 -4.14
C LEU A 276 9.57 8.39 -5.57
N LYS A 277 10.47 8.36 -6.54
CA LYS A 277 10.13 8.22 -7.96
C LYS A 277 11.10 7.25 -8.64
N PHE A 278 10.59 6.42 -9.54
CA PHE A 278 11.40 5.52 -10.37
C PHE A 278 10.60 5.09 -11.60
N THR A 279 11.30 4.50 -12.56
CA THR A 279 10.73 3.94 -13.78
C THR A 279 10.95 2.44 -13.81
N LEU A 280 9.89 1.66 -13.96
CA LEU A 280 9.92 0.25 -14.30
C LEU A 280 9.95 0.12 -15.82
N LYS A 281 10.90 -0.66 -16.33
CA LYS A 281 11.06 -0.90 -17.76
C LYS A 281 11.23 -2.38 -18.06
N SER A 282 10.46 -2.87 -19.01
CA SER A 282 10.58 -4.22 -19.55
C SER A 282 11.07 -4.17 -20.99
N LYS A 283 12.22 -4.78 -21.29
CA LYS A 283 12.79 -4.75 -22.65
C LYS A 283 12.15 -5.80 -23.57
N ASP A 284 11.85 -6.97 -23.01
CA ASP A 284 11.38 -8.14 -23.76
C ASP A 284 10.05 -8.70 -23.21
N GLY A 285 9.38 -7.96 -22.33
CA GLY A 285 8.16 -8.41 -21.64
C GLY A 285 8.40 -9.36 -20.46
N GLU A 286 9.65 -9.78 -20.21
CA GLU A 286 9.98 -10.76 -19.16
C GLU A 286 10.76 -10.15 -17.98
N ASN A 287 11.83 -9.40 -18.25
CA ASN A 287 12.69 -8.84 -17.20
C ASN A 287 12.34 -7.38 -16.94
N VAL A 288 12.11 -7.04 -15.67
CA VAL A 288 11.88 -5.65 -15.24
C VAL A 288 13.18 -5.06 -14.69
N THR A 289 13.46 -3.83 -15.11
CA THR A 289 14.58 -3.03 -14.62
C THR A 289 14.07 -1.73 -14.03
N TYR A 290 14.76 -1.24 -13.01
CA TYR A 290 14.46 0.02 -12.34
C TYR A 290 15.43 1.11 -12.82
N GLU A 291 14.91 2.09 -13.54
CA GLU A 291 15.64 3.24 -14.07
C GLU A 291 15.17 4.55 -13.41
N ASP A 292 15.95 5.62 -13.52
CA ASP A 292 15.58 6.99 -13.12
C ASP A 292 15.13 7.16 -11.65
N GLY A 293 15.70 6.34 -10.75
CA GLY A 293 15.41 6.38 -9.33
C GLY A 293 15.76 7.75 -8.70
N ASN A 294 14.80 8.34 -8.01
CA ASN A 294 14.92 9.61 -7.31
C ASN A 294 14.25 9.51 -5.93
N LEU A 295 15.03 9.74 -4.89
CA LEU A 295 14.56 9.81 -3.51
C LEU A 295 14.87 11.21 -2.96
N SER A 296 13.85 11.84 -2.37
CA SER A 296 14.07 13.06 -1.61
C SER A 296 13.26 13.13 -0.33
N LEU A 297 13.87 13.66 0.73
CA LEU A 297 13.19 14.03 1.97
C LEU A 297 13.55 15.48 2.31
N THR A 298 12.54 16.29 2.59
CA THR A 298 12.69 17.66 3.05
C THR A 298 12.22 17.75 4.49
N VAL A 299 13.14 18.15 5.37
CA VAL A 299 12.96 18.17 6.83
C VAL A 299 13.10 19.60 7.36
N PRO A 300 12.10 20.16 8.05
CA PRO A 300 12.17 21.47 8.68
C PRO A 300 13.25 21.56 9.76
N LYS A 301 13.98 22.68 9.81
CA LYS A 301 15.03 22.93 10.80
C LYS A 301 14.49 23.08 12.23
N ILE A 302 13.18 23.34 12.40
CA ILE A 302 12.55 23.43 13.73
C ILE A 302 12.71 22.14 14.54
N LEU A 303 12.86 20.99 13.86
CA LEU A 303 13.16 19.71 14.51
C LEU A 303 14.54 19.66 15.18
N LYS A 304 15.39 20.68 15.04
CA LYS A 304 16.60 20.84 15.87
C LYS A 304 16.30 21.19 17.32
N ASN A 305 15.11 21.72 17.60
CA ASN A 305 14.72 22.17 18.94
C ASN A 305 14.23 21.00 19.81
N TYR A 306 13.98 19.84 19.21
CA TYR A 306 13.55 18.63 19.88
C TYR A 306 14.79 17.78 20.17
N ASN A 307 15.19 17.75 21.44
CA ASN A 307 16.42 17.12 21.91
C ASN A 307 16.11 16.08 22.99
N ILE A 308 16.73 14.91 22.86
CA ILE A 308 16.85 13.93 23.93
C ILE A 308 18.34 13.65 24.09
N ASP A 309 18.84 13.86 25.31
CA ASP A 309 20.26 13.92 25.61
C ASP A 309 20.98 14.93 24.68
N ASP A 310 22.16 14.55 24.15
CA ASP A 310 22.95 15.37 23.23
C ASP A 310 22.55 15.21 21.74
N LYS A 311 21.39 14.62 21.44
CA LYS A 311 20.95 14.34 20.06
C LYS A 311 19.67 15.09 19.74
N ASN A 312 19.76 16.00 18.76
CA ASN A 312 18.57 16.61 18.18
C ASN A 312 17.90 15.69 17.13
N LEU A 313 16.57 15.74 17.09
CA LEU A 313 15.74 14.93 16.21
C LEU A 313 16.10 15.12 14.72
N LEU A 314 16.43 16.35 14.29
CA LEU A 314 16.88 16.57 12.91
C LEU A 314 18.10 15.69 12.57
N ASN A 315 19.12 15.64 13.42
CA ASN A 315 20.32 14.82 13.18
C ASN A 315 20.01 13.31 13.21
N VAL A 316 19.07 12.87 14.05
CA VAL A 316 18.59 11.48 14.06
C VAL A 316 17.98 11.13 12.69
N ILE A 317 17.07 11.98 12.19
CA ILE A 317 16.44 11.81 10.87
C ILE A 317 17.49 11.77 9.76
N LYS A 318 18.46 12.69 9.76
CA LYS A 318 19.55 12.72 8.77
C LYS A 318 20.34 11.41 8.74
N LYS A 319 20.73 10.89 9.90
CA LYS A 319 21.50 9.66 10.01
C LYS A 319 20.70 8.45 9.54
N TYR A 320 19.39 8.43 9.80
CA TYR A 320 18.51 7.38 9.31
C TYR A 320 18.38 7.40 7.79
N LEU A 321 18.11 8.58 7.20
CA LEU A 321 18.07 8.75 5.75
C LEU A 321 19.36 8.29 5.09
N GLN A 322 20.51 8.67 5.65
CA GLN A 322 21.80 8.26 5.12
C GLN A 322 21.91 6.74 5.03
N LYS A 323 21.51 6.02 6.09
CA LYS A 323 21.52 4.55 6.09
C LYS A 323 20.56 3.94 5.07
N ILE A 324 19.39 4.53 4.85
CA ILE A 324 18.47 4.06 3.80
C ILE A 324 19.07 4.30 2.43
N CYS A 325 19.58 5.51 2.17
CA CYS A 325 20.20 5.86 0.90
C CYS A 325 21.36 4.92 0.57
N GLU A 326 22.26 4.67 1.52
CA GLU A 326 23.37 3.73 1.36
C GLU A 326 22.88 2.31 1.01
N LYS A 327 21.77 1.86 1.61
CA LYS A 327 21.16 0.56 1.30
C LYS A 327 20.54 0.51 -0.08
N LEU A 328 19.92 1.59 -0.54
CA LEU A 328 19.34 1.73 -1.89
C LEU A 328 20.42 1.96 -2.97
N GLY A 329 21.71 1.81 -2.63
CA GLY A 329 22.83 1.99 -3.55
C GLY A 329 23.21 3.44 -3.82
N PHE A 330 22.56 4.42 -3.16
CA PHE A 330 22.95 5.82 -3.27
C PHE A 330 24.29 6.04 -2.56
N LYS A 331 25.30 6.42 -3.34
CA LYS A 331 26.56 6.92 -2.78
C LYS A 331 26.30 8.33 -2.27
N PHE A 332 26.28 8.48 -0.94
CA PHE A 332 26.23 9.79 -0.29
C PHE A 332 27.53 10.54 -0.61
N LYS A 333 27.55 11.25 -1.75
CA LYS A 333 28.42 12.42 -1.90
C LYS A 333 27.63 13.56 -1.25
N GLU A 334 28.26 14.28 -0.33
CA GLU A 334 27.64 15.31 0.52
C GLU A 334 27.12 16.54 -0.25
N GLU A 335 26.32 16.38 -1.30
CA GLU A 335 25.50 17.48 -1.82
C GLU A 335 24.23 17.59 -0.98
N ILE A 336 24.39 17.90 0.30
CA ILE A 336 23.29 18.41 1.12
C ILE A 336 22.98 19.80 0.56
N GLN A 337 21.99 19.86 -0.33
CA GLN A 337 21.42 21.15 -0.72
C GLN A 337 20.56 21.65 0.44
N ILE A 338 21.16 22.45 1.32
CA ILE A 338 20.42 23.28 2.26
C ILE A 338 19.71 24.35 1.43
N LYS A 339 18.50 24.03 0.95
CA LYS A 339 17.65 25.01 0.31
C LYS A 339 17.03 25.87 1.38
N HIS A 340 17.48 27.11 1.43
CA HIS A 340 16.68 28.17 2.01
C HIS A 340 15.57 28.48 1.00
N ASN A 341 14.32 28.57 1.45
CA ASN A 341 13.28 29.23 0.67
C ASN A 341 13.52 30.75 0.72
N PHE A 342 14.65 31.20 0.16
CA PHE A 342 14.93 32.61 -0.06
C PHE A 342 14.23 33.03 -1.34
N SER A 343 13.03 33.61 -1.21
CA SER A 343 12.54 34.52 -2.23
C SER A 343 13.30 35.84 -2.06
N GLN A 344 14.56 35.88 -2.54
CA GLN A 344 15.45 37.01 -2.87
C GLN A 344 16.93 36.74 -2.49
N PRO A 345 17.90 37.21 -3.31
CA PRO A 345 19.30 36.79 -3.22
C PRO A 345 19.98 37.43 -2.00
N LEU A 346 20.79 36.66 -1.28
CA LEU A 346 21.63 37.18 -0.20
C LEU A 346 23.09 36.87 -0.51
N ASP A 347 23.83 37.94 -0.73
CA ASP A 347 25.28 37.97 -0.61
C ASP A 347 25.71 37.54 0.80
N ASN A 348 26.81 36.78 0.80
CA ASN A 348 27.81 36.63 1.85
C ASN A 348 27.54 35.78 3.12
N GLN A 349 28.24 34.63 3.13
CA GLN A 349 28.89 33.89 4.24
C GLN A 349 28.12 32.81 5.03
N PRO A 350 28.84 31.84 5.67
CA PRO A 350 29.91 31.00 5.13
C PRO A 350 29.63 29.49 5.34
N SER A 351 30.26 28.66 4.51
CA SER A 351 30.13 27.19 4.52
C SER A 351 30.90 26.54 5.69
N GLU A 352 30.21 25.85 6.60
CA GLU A 352 30.84 24.88 7.50
C GLU A 352 30.89 23.50 6.85
N LYS A 353 32.10 23.05 6.51
CA LYS A 353 32.40 21.66 6.12
C LYS A 353 32.79 20.89 7.38
N GLY A 354 31.93 19.99 7.84
CA GLY A 354 32.25 19.03 8.91
C GLY A 354 32.58 17.67 8.33
N HIS A 355 33.86 17.31 8.28
CA HIS A 355 34.30 15.95 7.95
C HIS A 355 34.12 15.00 9.15
N LEU A 356 33.54 13.82 8.93
CA LEU A 356 33.60 12.70 9.87
C LEU A 356 34.03 11.42 9.13
N ASN A 357 35.23 10.96 9.47
CA ASN A 357 35.88 9.79 8.87
C ASN A 357 35.38 8.46 9.47
N ASN A 358 35.26 7.46 8.58
CA ASN A 358 35.42 6.02 8.76
C ASN A 358 34.90 5.33 10.04
N VAL A 359 33.82 4.56 9.89
CA VAL A 359 33.54 3.38 10.73
C VAL A 359 33.10 2.22 9.82
N LYS A 360 33.75 1.05 9.96
CA LYS A 360 33.43 -0.19 9.23
C LYS A 360 32.03 -0.71 9.61
N SER A 361 31.21 -1.01 8.61
CA SER A 361 29.89 -1.62 8.77
C SER A 361 29.97 -3.14 9.01
N PRO A 362 29.19 -3.73 9.94
CA PRO A 362 28.91 -5.16 9.95
C PRO A 362 27.77 -5.50 8.96
N PRO A 363 27.71 -6.74 8.43
CA PRO A 363 26.66 -7.16 7.52
C PRO A 363 25.41 -7.52 8.33
N THR A 364 24.31 -6.80 8.11
CA THR A 364 22.99 -7.27 8.57
C THR A 364 21.96 -6.95 7.51
N LYS A 365 21.48 -8.00 6.84
CA LYS A 365 20.33 -7.95 5.92
C LYS A 365 19.14 -7.37 6.70
N LEU A 366 18.48 -6.34 6.15
CA LEU A 366 17.16 -5.95 6.63
C LEU A 366 16.19 -7.05 6.20
N ILE A 367 15.72 -7.85 7.15
CA ILE A 367 14.58 -8.72 6.95
C ILE A 367 13.35 -7.82 7.11
N MET A 368 12.57 -7.68 6.04
CA MET A 368 11.24 -7.10 6.10
C MET A 368 10.36 -8.07 6.88
N SER A 369 10.21 -7.84 8.19
CA SER A 369 9.28 -8.60 9.01
C SER A 369 7.85 -8.07 8.79
N PRO A 370 6.85 -8.94 8.61
CA PRO A 370 5.47 -8.51 8.56
C PRO A 370 5.06 -7.87 9.89
N LEU A 371 4.37 -6.73 9.82
CA LEU A 371 3.56 -6.26 10.95
C LEU A 371 2.44 -7.29 11.15
N GLN A 372 2.37 -7.86 12.34
CA GLN A 372 1.39 -8.91 12.65
C GLN A 372 -0.03 -8.44 12.32
N PRO A 373 -0.80 -9.21 11.51
CA PRO A 373 -2.23 -9.00 11.39
C PRO A 373 -2.88 -9.50 12.67
N ASN A 374 -2.94 -8.66 13.71
CA ASN A 374 -3.80 -8.97 14.82
C ASN A 374 -5.26 -8.77 14.39
N GLN A 375 -5.99 -9.89 14.48
CA GLN A 375 -7.44 -10.06 14.45
C GLN A 375 -8.07 -10.53 13.13
N CYS A 376 -7.72 -11.76 12.74
CA CYS A 376 -8.69 -12.75 12.30
C CYS A 376 -8.58 -13.99 13.20
N LYS A 377 -9.05 -13.88 14.45
CA LYS A 377 -9.33 -15.07 15.29
C LYS A 377 -10.84 -15.26 15.34
N ASN A 378 -11.32 -16.40 14.86
CA ASN A 378 -12.71 -16.81 14.90
C ASN A 378 -13.22 -16.89 16.36
N PRO A 379 -14.40 -16.32 16.69
CA PRO A 379 -15.06 -16.53 17.96
C PRO A 379 -16.04 -17.72 17.87
N THR A 380 -15.52 -18.94 17.69
CA THR A 380 -16.39 -20.13 17.78
C THR A 380 -15.63 -21.38 18.20
N GLN A 381 -15.05 -21.38 19.41
CA GLN A 381 -14.67 -22.61 20.11
C GLN A 381 -14.52 -22.33 21.61
N ALA A 382 -15.64 -21.97 22.25
CA ALA A 382 -15.73 -21.90 23.71
C ALA A 382 -17.15 -22.26 24.18
N ARG A 383 -17.55 -23.51 23.96
CA ARG A 383 -18.64 -24.14 24.74
C ARG A 383 -18.68 -25.64 24.51
N ALA A 384 -18.00 -26.38 25.38
CA ALA A 384 -18.44 -27.68 25.91
C ALA A 384 -17.33 -28.22 26.82
N ARG A 385 -17.54 -28.11 28.14
CA ARG A 385 -17.20 -29.15 29.12
C ARG A 385 -17.90 -28.82 30.44
N SER A 386 -18.93 -29.62 30.71
CA SER A 386 -19.59 -29.84 31.99
C SER A 386 -18.55 -30.05 33.10
N HIS A 387 -18.65 -29.36 34.23
CA HIS A 387 -19.25 -29.89 35.48
C HIS A 387 -19.18 -31.42 35.60
N THR A 388 -18.18 -31.89 36.34
CA THR A 388 -18.36 -32.99 37.30
C THR A 388 -17.39 -32.81 38.48
N ILE A 389 -18.00 -32.75 39.67
CA ILE A 389 -17.49 -32.70 41.06
C ILE A 389 -16.83 -31.40 41.49
#